data_AF-A0A8B9UAK6-F1
#
_entry.id   AF-A0A8B9UAK6-F1
#
_cell.length_a   1.000
_cell.length_b   1.000
_cell.length_c   1.000
_cell.angle_alpha   90.00
_cell.angle_beta   90.00
_cell.angle_gamma   90.00
#
_symmetry.space_group_name_H-M   'P 1'
#
loop_
_entity.id
_entity.type
_entity.pdbx_description
1 polymer ?
#
loop_
_entity_poly.entity_id
_entity_poly.type
_entity_poly.pdbx_seq_one_letter_code
_entity_poly.pdbx_strand_id
1 'polypeptide(L)'
;MPAEGKSDLERIGLFSEMGYVTIGDKYVSQYMRPFNEAASKNRQMLPGGSKTLSALQEGYFEPQFVRIFDGEAYSNPVQLRRRYRLAEAKKNLGKAFLPSNGDKLPCGKGTYYGTIGGPFTYFSAQLKARERYIPPGKNFYTNPGKKGTGYGYANLTIGEQYPHEADGYELEKLIAKKAREEHKRLVKGGPFKINLYPQDYFDVNPYFNDKPLPPVKKPPPEKPIAPPFIPSSPAKKVSLSYSYWKQRMNIQIFLVKSFACST
;
A
#
# COMPACT_ATOMS: atom_id res chain seq x y z
N MET A 1 -25.14 53.03 -26.33
CA MET A 1 -25.17 54.50 -26.29
C MET A 1 -25.13 54.97 -27.73
N PRO A 2 -26.20 55.58 -28.28
CA PRO A 2 -26.11 56.17 -29.61
C PRO A 2 -25.14 57.35 -29.51
N ALA A 3 -24.13 57.36 -30.37
CA ALA A 3 -23.18 58.46 -30.45
C ALA A 3 -23.94 59.73 -30.87
N GLU A 4 -23.81 60.80 -30.10
CA GLU A 4 -24.37 62.13 -30.37
C GLU A 4 -23.63 62.80 -31.55
N GLY A 5 -23.75 62.20 -32.74
CA GLY A 5 -23.10 62.68 -33.96
C GLY A 5 -24.04 62.63 -35.15
N LYS A 6 -23.86 63.58 -36.08
CA LYS A 6 -24.51 63.54 -37.41
C LYS A 6 -24.08 62.27 -38.15
N SER A 7 -25.02 61.59 -38.80
CA SER A 7 -24.70 60.40 -39.60
C SER A 7 -23.77 60.79 -40.76
N ASP A 8 -23.03 59.82 -41.32
CA ASP A 8 -22.11 60.12 -42.42
C ASP A 8 -22.86 60.63 -43.67
N LEU A 9 -24.09 60.16 -43.87
CA LEU A 9 -25.02 60.65 -44.90
C LEU A 9 -25.39 62.12 -44.69
N GLU A 10 -25.74 62.51 -43.45
CA GLU A 10 -26.02 63.90 -43.06
C GLU A 10 -24.77 64.79 -43.14
N ARG A 11 -23.57 64.21 -42.98
CA ARG A 11 -22.29 64.94 -43.01
C ARG A 11 -21.83 65.25 -44.43
N ILE A 12 -22.04 64.32 -45.35
CA ILE A 12 -21.68 64.47 -46.77
C ILE A 12 -22.70 65.37 -47.49
N GLY A 13 -23.96 65.37 -47.07
CA GLY A 13 -24.99 66.28 -47.58
C GLY A 13 -25.49 65.97 -49.00
N LEU A 14 -25.07 64.86 -49.60
CA LEU A 14 -25.56 64.41 -50.92
C LEU A 14 -26.90 63.68 -50.83
N PHE A 15 -27.22 63.08 -49.69
CA PHE A 15 -28.39 62.23 -49.51
C PHE A 15 -29.12 62.61 -48.22
N SER A 16 -30.45 62.66 -48.27
CA SER A 16 -31.29 62.80 -47.08
C SER A 16 -31.98 61.46 -46.77
N GLU A 17 -32.10 61.12 -45.48
CA GLU A 17 -32.94 59.98 -45.08
C GLU A 17 -34.41 60.26 -45.45
N MET A 18 -35.13 59.22 -45.88
CA MET A 18 -36.57 59.32 -46.15
C MET A 18 -37.32 59.57 -44.84
N GLY A 19 -38.34 60.42 -44.87
CA GLY A 19 -39.16 60.72 -43.69
C GLY A 19 -39.86 59.47 -43.17
N TYR A 20 -39.62 59.14 -41.90
CA TYR A 20 -40.34 58.09 -41.19
C TYR A 20 -41.73 58.60 -40.75
N VAL A 21 -42.61 57.69 -40.34
CA VAL A 21 -43.98 58.00 -39.86
C VAL A 21 -43.97 58.96 -38.66
N THR A 22 -42.89 58.93 -37.86
CA THR A 22 -42.66 59.86 -36.75
C THR A 22 -41.64 60.94 -37.17
N ILE A 23 -42.04 62.21 -37.06
CA ILE A 23 -41.22 63.36 -37.44
C ILE A 23 -40.13 63.57 -36.40
N GLY A 24 -38.86 63.48 -36.81
CA GLY A 24 -37.70 63.80 -35.98
C GLY A 24 -37.02 62.63 -35.27
N ASP A 25 -37.62 61.44 -35.30
CA ASP A 25 -37.03 60.25 -34.68
C ASP A 25 -36.12 59.50 -35.66
N LYS A 26 -34.87 59.24 -35.24
CA LYS A 26 -33.93 58.38 -35.98
C LYS A 26 -34.39 56.92 -35.90
N TYR A 27 -34.18 56.17 -36.98
CA TYR A 27 -34.47 54.73 -37.00
C TYR A 27 -33.60 53.97 -35.99
N VAL A 28 -34.24 53.25 -35.05
CA VAL A 28 -33.57 52.35 -34.10
C VAL A 28 -33.78 50.92 -34.57
N SER A 29 -32.69 50.22 -34.93
CA SER A 29 -32.81 48.84 -35.39
C SER A 29 -33.24 47.91 -34.25
N GLN A 30 -34.29 47.12 -34.50
CA GLN A 30 -34.81 46.15 -33.53
C GLN A 30 -33.76 45.10 -33.13
N TYR A 31 -32.81 44.81 -34.03
CA TYR A 31 -31.70 43.88 -33.80
C TYR A 31 -30.70 44.36 -32.75
N MET A 32 -30.60 45.67 -32.50
CA MET A 32 -29.63 46.25 -31.57
C MET A 32 -30.25 46.57 -30.20
N ARG A 33 -31.45 46.05 -29.91
CA ARG A 33 -32.13 46.30 -28.64
C ARG A 33 -31.78 45.20 -27.64
N PRO A 34 -30.91 45.46 -26.64
CA PRO A 34 -30.64 44.48 -25.58
C PRO A 34 -31.94 44.15 -24.84
N PHE A 35 -32.27 42.87 -24.74
CA PHE A 35 -33.38 42.39 -23.93
C PHE A 35 -33.03 42.56 -22.45
N ASN A 36 -33.87 43.29 -21.70
CA ASN A 36 -33.72 43.55 -20.26
C ASN A 36 -32.35 44.14 -19.86
N GLU A 37 -32.11 45.40 -20.22
CA GLU A 37 -30.88 46.14 -19.89
C GLU A 37 -30.53 46.15 -18.40
N ALA A 38 -31.53 46.10 -17.51
CA ALA A 38 -31.30 46.08 -16.07
C ALA A 38 -30.65 44.77 -15.60
N ALA A 39 -30.92 43.65 -16.28
CA ALA A 39 -30.35 42.35 -15.97
C ALA A 39 -28.89 42.23 -16.42
N SER A 40 -28.48 42.90 -17.50
CA SER A 40 -27.10 42.83 -18.01
C SER A 40 -26.12 43.76 -17.30
N LYS A 41 -26.60 44.86 -16.70
CA LYS A 41 -25.76 45.88 -16.06
C LYS A 41 -25.24 45.50 -14.66
N ASN A 42 -25.86 44.52 -14.00
CA ASN A 42 -25.52 44.14 -12.62
C ASN A 42 -24.69 42.85 -12.55
N ARG A 43 -24.22 42.52 -11.33
CA ARG A 43 -23.44 41.29 -11.09
C ARG A 43 -24.28 40.07 -11.46
N GLN A 44 -23.70 39.18 -12.26
CA GLN A 44 -24.32 37.90 -12.62
C GLN A 44 -24.10 36.87 -11.52
N MET A 45 -25.00 35.88 -11.45
CA MET A 45 -24.80 34.69 -10.62
C MET A 45 -23.56 33.93 -11.10
N LEU A 46 -22.66 33.58 -10.18
CA LEU A 46 -21.48 32.79 -10.49
C LEU A 46 -21.77 31.33 -10.09
N PRO A 47 -22.15 30.45 -11.04
CA PRO A 47 -22.17 29.02 -10.76
C PRO A 47 -20.71 28.59 -10.58
N GLY A 48 -20.36 28.15 -9.37
CA GLY A 48 -18.98 27.72 -9.07
C GLY A 48 -18.46 26.65 -10.05
N GLY A 49 -17.14 26.49 -10.10
CA GLY A 49 -16.49 25.45 -10.92
C GLY A 49 -16.24 24.15 -10.17
N SER A 50 -16.26 23.02 -10.86
CA SER A 50 -15.87 21.72 -10.29
C SER A 50 -14.36 21.63 -10.08
N LYS A 51 -13.93 21.26 -8.86
CA LYS A 51 -12.50 21.04 -8.53
C LYS A 51 -12.13 19.57 -8.74
N THR A 52 -12.00 19.13 -10.00
CA THR A 52 -11.82 17.72 -10.37
C THR A 52 -10.46 17.10 -10.00
N LEU A 53 -9.42 17.92 -9.83
CA LEU A 53 -8.04 17.48 -9.55
C LEU A 53 -7.47 18.13 -8.29
N SER A 54 -8.31 18.32 -7.28
CA SER A 54 -7.93 18.88 -5.98
C SER A 54 -7.68 17.76 -4.98
N ALA A 55 -6.48 17.71 -4.39
CA ALA A 55 -6.19 16.88 -3.22
C ALA A 55 -6.63 17.54 -1.89
N LEU A 56 -7.23 18.74 -1.95
CA LEU A 56 -7.76 19.48 -0.81
C LEU A 56 -9.22 19.13 -0.56
N GLN A 57 -9.70 19.40 0.67
CA GLN A 57 -11.09 19.16 1.09
C GLN A 57 -12.12 19.87 0.20
N GLU A 58 -11.72 20.94 -0.48
CA GLU A 58 -12.58 21.71 -1.40
C GLU A 58 -13.14 20.91 -2.59
N GLY A 59 -12.58 19.73 -2.88
CA GLY A 59 -13.08 18.81 -3.89
C GLY A 59 -14.18 17.85 -3.41
N TYR A 60 -14.44 17.81 -2.10
CA TYR A 60 -15.45 16.97 -1.49
C TYR A 60 -16.70 17.79 -1.12
N PHE A 61 -17.84 17.12 -0.98
CA PHE A 61 -19.10 17.78 -0.59
C PHE A 61 -19.06 18.30 0.85
N GLU A 62 -18.38 17.58 1.74
CA GLU A 62 -18.26 17.98 3.14
C GLU A 62 -17.20 19.08 3.29
N PRO A 63 -17.51 20.20 3.95
CA PRO A 63 -16.57 21.32 4.09
C PRO A 63 -15.37 20.98 4.99
N GLN A 64 -15.53 20.01 5.88
CA GLN A 64 -14.50 19.56 6.81
C GLN A 64 -14.28 18.07 6.69
N PHE A 65 -13.02 17.67 6.82
CA PHE A 65 -12.66 16.26 6.86
C PHE A 65 -13.00 15.66 8.23
N VAL A 66 -13.97 14.76 8.27
CA VAL A 66 -14.30 14.02 9.50
C VAL A 66 -13.32 12.87 9.65
N ARG A 67 -12.42 12.98 10.62
CA ARG A 67 -11.50 11.89 10.98
C ARG A 67 -12.22 10.90 11.89
N ILE A 68 -12.23 9.62 11.49
CA ILE A 68 -12.86 8.53 12.26
C ILE A 68 -12.25 8.41 13.66
N PHE A 69 -10.91 8.47 13.75
CA PHE A 69 -10.17 8.27 14.99
C PHE A 69 -9.91 9.56 15.79
N ASP A 70 -10.72 10.60 15.59
CA ASP A 70 -10.52 11.86 16.32
C ASP A 70 -11.06 11.75 17.75
N GLY A 71 -10.23 12.09 18.74
CA GLY A 71 -10.54 11.87 20.15
C GLY A 71 -10.34 10.42 20.65
N GLU A 72 -9.94 9.49 19.79
CA GLU A 72 -9.58 8.14 20.20
C GLU A 72 -8.16 8.09 20.76
N ALA A 73 -8.01 7.68 22.02
CA ALA A 73 -6.68 7.47 22.59
C ALA A 73 -6.05 6.21 21.99
N TYR A 74 -5.03 6.37 21.15
CA TYR A 74 -4.21 5.25 20.70
C TYR A 74 -3.53 4.59 21.90
N SER A 75 -4.12 3.49 22.41
CA SER A 75 -3.56 2.74 23.53
C SER A 75 -2.66 1.63 23.01
N ASN A 76 -1.35 1.75 23.23
CA ASN A 76 -0.42 0.67 22.90
C ASN A 76 -0.59 -0.49 23.91
N PRO A 77 -1.03 -1.69 23.48
CA PRO A 77 -1.32 -2.80 24.39
C PRO A 77 -0.08 -3.29 25.14
N VAL A 78 1.12 -3.15 24.56
CA VAL A 78 2.38 -3.53 25.21
C VAL A 78 2.72 -2.57 26.34
N GLN A 79 2.53 -1.27 26.13
CA GLN A 79 2.73 -0.26 27.17
C GLN A 79 1.73 -0.45 28.30
N LEU A 80 0.46 -0.74 27.98
CA LEU A 80 -0.59 -1.01 28.95
C LEU A 80 -0.25 -2.24 29.81
N ARG A 81 0.11 -3.38 29.20
CA ARG A 81 0.56 -4.59 29.92
C ARG A 81 1.78 -4.32 30.81
N ARG A 82 2.72 -3.49 30.36
CA ARG A 82 3.90 -3.11 31.16
C ARG A 82 3.51 -2.28 32.38
N ARG A 83 2.60 -1.31 32.22
CA ARG A 83 2.07 -0.50 33.33
C ARG A 83 1.35 -1.38 34.36
N TYR A 84 0.50 -2.30 33.90
CA TYR A 84 -0.16 -3.27 34.78
C TYR A 84 0.84 -4.13 35.55
N ARG A 85 1.83 -4.72 34.87
CA ARG A 85 2.88 -5.51 35.52
C ARG A 85 3.63 -4.73 36.60
N LEU A 86 3.96 -3.46 36.34
CA LEU A 86 4.64 -2.61 37.32
C LEU A 86 3.74 -2.29 38.52
N ALA A 87 2.45 -2.02 38.27
CA ALA A 87 1.47 -1.77 39.32
C ALA A 87 1.23 -3.00 40.20
N GLU A 88 1.17 -4.19 39.59
CA GLU A 88 1.09 -5.48 40.30
C GLU A 88 2.36 -5.77 41.09
N ALA A 89 3.53 -5.55 40.50
CA ALA A 89 4.81 -5.74 41.20
C ALA A 89 4.94 -4.84 42.43
N LYS A 90 4.38 -3.62 42.39
CA LYS A 90 4.34 -2.71 43.56
C LYS A 90 3.47 -3.24 44.70
N LYS A 91 2.51 -4.13 44.43
CA LYS A 91 1.68 -4.78 45.46
C LYS A 91 2.42 -5.90 46.20
N ASN A 92 3.57 -6.36 45.71
CA ASN A 92 4.34 -7.39 46.37
C ASN A 92 5.08 -6.80 47.58
N LEU A 93 4.54 -7.04 48.79
CA LEU A 93 5.09 -6.55 50.06
C LEU A 93 6.36 -7.30 50.53
N GLY A 94 6.65 -8.47 49.95
CA GLY A 94 7.73 -9.36 50.37
C GLY A 94 8.62 -9.86 49.24
N LYS A 95 9.64 -10.64 49.59
CA LYS A 95 10.50 -11.35 48.63
C LYS A 95 9.66 -12.37 47.86
N ALA A 96 9.99 -12.61 46.59
CA ALA A 96 9.36 -13.65 45.80
C ALA A 96 9.44 -14.99 46.56
N PHE A 97 8.34 -15.74 46.59
CA PHE A 97 8.33 -17.07 47.19
C PHE A 97 9.34 -17.94 46.44
N LEU A 98 10.40 -18.31 47.14
CA LEU A 98 11.36 -19.30 46.66
C LEU A 98 10.93 -20.63 47.28
N PRO A 99 10.58 -21.64 46.47
CA PRO A 99 10.31 -22.96 47.01
C PRO A 99 11.55 -23.44 47.79
N SER A 100 11.31 -24.02 48.97
CA SER A 100 12.37 -24.47 49.89
C SER A 100 13.29 -25.53 49.29
N ASN A 101 12.88 -26.17 48.20
CA ASN A 101 13.66 -27.16 47.47
C ASN A 101 14.43 -26.47 46.35
N GLY A 102 15.67 -26.05 46.65
CA GLY A 102 16.62 -25.65 45.62
C GLY A 102 16.92 -26.82 44.66
N ASP A 103 17.47 -26.51 43.49
CA ASP A 103 17.85 -27.52 42.50
C ASP A 103 18.73 -28.59 43.14
N LYS A 104 18.29 -29.86 43.07
CA LYS A 104 19.11 -30.98 43.52
C LYS A 104 20.31 -31.09 42.58
N LEU A 105 21.50 -30.71 43.05
CA LEU A 105 22.72 -30.93 42.29
C LEU A 105 22.86 -32.42 41.98
N PRO A 106 23.32 -32.80 40.78
CA PRO A 106 23.53 -34.20 40.43
C PRO A 106 24.55 -34.80 41.40
N CYS A 107 24.11 -35.72 42.25
CA CYS A 107 24.96 -36.47 43.17
C CYS A 107 25.35 -37.80 42.50
N GLY A 108 26.49 -37.79 41.79
CA GLY A 108 27.08 -38.97 41.14
C GLY A 108 28.52 -39.23 41.59
N LYS A 109 29.07 -40.42 41.27
CA LYS A 109 30.49 -40.74 41.54
C LYS A 109 31.38 -39.67 40.91
N GLY A 110 32.20 -39.00 41.73
CA GLY A 110 33.12 -37.94 41.30
C GLY A 110 32.58 -36.51 41.46
N THR A 111 31.40 -36.31 42.06
CA THR A 111 30.88 -34.97 42.38
C THR A 111 31.31 -34.52 43.78
N TYR A 112 31.59 -33.22 43.93
CA TYR A 112 32.14 -32.60 45.15
C TYR A 112 31.30 -32.84 46.42
N TYR A 113 29.99 -33.07 46.26
CA TYR A 113 29.03 -33.21 47.35
C TYR A 113 28.73 -34.67 47.73
N GLY A 114 29.44 -35.68 47.18
CA GLY A 114 29.02 -37.07 47.31
C GLY A 114 30.07 -38.18 47.21
N THR A 115 31.37 -37.92 47.43
CA THR A 115 32.40 -38.98 47.48
C THR A 115 33.11 -39.04 48.83
N ILE A 116 33.33 -40.28 49.31
CA ILE A 116 34.06 -40.62 50.56
C ILE A 116 35.55 -40.25 50.48
N GLY A 117 36.09 -40.03 49.27
CA GLY A 117 37.39 -39.41 49.07
C GLY A 117 37.25 -37.90 49.21
N GLY A 118 37.81 -37.33 50.27
CA GLY A 118 37.78 -35.90 50.56
C GLY A 118 38.31 -34.99 49.45
N PRO A 119 38.42 -33.68 49.70
CA PRO A 119 38.75 -32.69 48.67
C PRO A 119 40.08 -33.01 47.97
N PHE A 120 40.08 -32.97 46.64
CA PHE A 120 41.27 -33.19 45.81
C PHE A 120 42.32 -32.10 46.08
N THR A 121 43.57 -32.48 46.35
CA THR A 121 44.64 -31.58 46.82
C THR A 121 44.99 -30.43 45.87
N TYR A 122 44.72 -30.60 44.57
CA TYR A 122 45.01 -29.59 43.54
C TYR A 122 43.92 -28.52 43.37
N PHE A 123 42.72 -28.74 43.92
CA PHE A 123 41.62 -27.78 43.83
C PHE A 123 41.43 -27.12 45.20
N SER A 124 41.95 -25.90 45.37
CA SER A 124 41.71 -25.13 46.59
C SER A 124 40.26 -24.65 46.64
N ALA A 125 39.60 -24.85 47.78
CA ALA A 125 38.26 -24.30 48.05
C ALA A 125 38.28 -22.78 48.30
N GLN A 126 39.43 -22.12 48.10
CA GLN A 126 39.56 -20.68 48.27
C GLN A 126 38.74 -19.96 47.20
N LEU A 127 37.79 -19.14 47.65
CA LEU A 127 37.03 -18.24 46.80
C LEU A 127 37.99 -17.22 46.18
N LYS A 128 38.38 -17.45 44.92
CA LYS A 128 39.11 -16.45 44.15
C LYS A 128 38.19 -15.27 43.88
N ALA A 129 38.69 -14.05 44.12
CA ALA A 129 37.97 -12.85 43.75
C ALA A 129 37.65 -12.90 42.26
N ARG A 130 36.36 -12.96 41.93
CA ARG A 130 35.91 -12.97 40.54
C ARG A 130 36.26 -11.61 39.93
N GLU A 131 36.94 -11.62 38.80
CA GLU A 131 37.22 -10.38 38.08
C GLU A 131 35.91 -9.64 37.79
N ARG A 132 35.97 -8.31 37.85
CA ARG A 132 34.81 -7.46 37.59
C ARG A 132 34.31 -7.75 36.17
N TYR A 133 33.06 -8.18 36.05
CA TYR A 133 32.45 -8.45 34.75
C TYR A 133 32.50 -7.20 33.86
N ILE A 134 33.19 -7.32 32.73
CA ILE A 134 33.19 -6.30 31.68
C ILE A 134 32.08 -6.68 30.70
N PRO A 135 31.02 -5.86 30.56
CA PRO A 135 29.99 -6.13 29.58
C PRO A 135 30.60 -6.14 28.18
N PRO A 136 30.24 -7.10 27.32
CA PRO A 136 30.70 -7.10 25.93
C PRO A 136 30.29 -5.77 25.27
N GLY A 137 31.19 -5.20 24.48
CA GLY A 137 30.90 -3.99 23.70
C GLY A 137 29.68 -4.19 22.81
N LYS A 138 29.04 -3.09 22.40
CA LYS A 138 27.91 -3.17 21.45
C LYS A 138 28.36 -3.91 20.19
N ASN A 139 27.60 -4.92 19.78
CA ASN A 139 27.80 -5.59 18.50
C ASN A 139 27.81 -4.51 17.39
N PHE A 140 28.87 -4.47 16.60
CA PHE A 140 28.91 -3.62 15.41
C PHE A 140 27.73 -3.99 14.52
N TYR A 141 26.85 -3.02 14.29
CA TYR A 141 25.71 -3.19 13.42
C TYR A 141 26.19 -3.12 11.97
N THR A 142 26.65 -4.24 11.44
CA THR A 142 26.89 -4.38 10.00
C THR A 142 25.54 -4.58 9.33
N ASN A 143 24.97 -3.49 8.81
CA ASN A 143 23.88 -3.63 7.85
C ASN A 143 24.47 -4.38 6.64
N PRO A 144 23.97 -5.58 6.28
CA PRO A 144 24.36 -6.18 5.02
C PRO A 144 24.01 -5.18 3.90
N GLY A 145 24.91 -5.01 2.94
CA GLY A 145 24.71 -4.08 1.84
C GLY A 145 23.35 -4.28 1.17
N LYS A 146 22.79 -3.20 0.57
CA LYS A 146 21.52 -3.26 -0.16
C LYS A 146 21.53 -4.47 -1.10
N LYS A 147 20.60 -5.41 -0.89
CA LYS A 147 20.28 -6.44 -1.89
C LYS A 147 19.77 -5.72 -3.13
N GLY A 148 20.65 -5.44 -4.08
CA GLY A 148 20.27 -4.70 -5.28
C GLY A 148 21.43 -4.22 -6.14
N THR A 149 22.60 -3.92 -5.58
CA THR A 149 23.73 -3.43 -6.40
C THR A 149 24.57 -4.63 -6.85
N GLY A 150 24.44 -4.93 -8.15
CA GLY A 150 24.76 -6.21 -8.75
C GLY A 150 26.24 -6.58 -8.74
N TYR A 151 26.52 -7.78 -8.23
CA TYR A 151 27.44 -8.78 -8.78
C TYR A 151 27.03 -10.11 -8.12
N GLY A 152 26.44 -11.05 -8.89
CA GLY A 152 26.23 -12.44 -8.43
C GLY A 152 24.79 -12.93 -8.17
N TYR A 153 23.77 -12.50 -8.93
CA TYR A 153 22.48 -13.20 -8.87
C TYR A 153 22.51 -14.48 -9.72
N ALA A 154 21.87 -15.52 -9.19
CA ALA A 154 21.62 -16.74 -9.92
C ALA A 154 20.75 -16.46 -11.17
N ASN A 155 21.06 -17.12 -12.29
CA ASN A 155 20.35 -17.00 -13.59
C ASN A 155 20.52 -15.67 -14.38
N LEU A 156 21.69 -15.00 -14.30
CA LEU A 156 21.98 -13.87 -15.22
C LEU A 156 22.49 -14.30 -16.60
N THR A 157 23.09 -15.48 -16.71
CA THR A 157 23.68 -15.98 -17.95
C THR A 157 22.67 -16.76 -18.77
N ILE A 158 22.82 -16.74 -20.10
CA ILE A 158 22.04 -17.55 -21.03
C ILE A 158 22.46 -19.01 -20.86
N GLY A 159 21.82 -19.74 -19.95
CA GLY A 159 22.08 -21.16 -19.65
C GLY A 159 21.56 -21.56 -18.27
N GLU A 160 21.25 -22.86 -18.08
CA GLU A 160 20.90 -23.38 -16.75
C GLU A 160 22.11 -23.29 -15.82
N GLN A 161 21.90 -22.75 -14.63
CA GLN A 161 22.96 -22.65 -13.63
C GLN A 161 23.24 -24.04 -13.04
N TYR A 162 24.52 -24.41 -12.95
CA TYR A 162 24.93 -25.67 -12.33
C TYR A 162 24.34 -25.78 -10.92
N PRO A 163 23.74 -26.94 -10.57
CA PRO A 163 23.23 -27.16 -9.23
C PRO A 163 24.38 -27.11 -8.24
N HIS A 164 24.18 -26.38 -7.14
CA HIS A 164 25.19 -26.29 -6.09
C HIS A 164 25.24 -27.64 -5.36
N GLU A 165 26.30 -28.41 -5.59
CA GLU A 165 26.59 -29.58 -4.78
C GLU A 165 27.13 -29.15 -3.41
N ALA A 166 26.87 -29.96 -2.39
CA ALA A 166 27.35 -29.66 -1.05
C ALA A 166 28.83 -30.04 -0.91
N ASP A 167 29.67 -29.10 -0.50
CA ASP A 167 31.07 -29.36 -0.18
C ASP A 167 31.21 -30.35 0.99
N GLY A 168 32.31 -31.12 1.00
CA GLY A 168 32.59 -32.12 2.06
C GLY A 168 32.64 -31.54 3.49
N TYR A 169 32.96 -30.25 3.62
CA TYR A 169 32.98 -29.54 4.91
C TYR A 169 31.58 -29.14 5.43
N GLU A 170 30.57 -29.11 4.56
CA GLU A 170 29.18 -28.78 4.91
C GLU A 170 28.38 -30.03 5.32
N LEU A 171 28.97 -31.22 5.18
CA LEU A 171 28.31 -32.50 5.37
C LEU A 171 27.73 -32.65 6.79
N GLU A 172 28.50 -32.27 7.82
CA GLU A 172 28.05 -32.32 9.22
C GLU A 172 26.86 -31.41 9.48
N LYS A 173 26.87 -30.19 8.91
CA LYS A 173 25.76 -29.24 9.05
C LYS A 173 24.50 -29.75 8.36
N LEU A 174 24.65 -30.36 7.18
CA LEU A 174 23.54 -30.95 6.43
C LEU A 174 22.95 -32.15 7.17
N ILE A 175 23.77 -33.02 7.74
CA ILE A 175 23.32 -34.16 8.56
C ILE A 175 22.58 -33.64 9.80
N ALA A 176 23.13 -32.66 10.52
CA ALA A 176 22.49 -32.08 11.69
C ALA A 176 21.16 -31.38 11.34
N LYS A 177 21.07 -30.75 10.16
CA LYS A 177 19.82 -30.15 9.67
C LYS A 177 18.77 -31.20 9.34
N LYS A 178 19.15 -32.27 8.61
CA LYS A 178 18.27 -33.40 8.28
C LYS A 178 17.75 -34.08 9.55
N ALA A 179 18.62 -34.39 10.51
CA ALA A 179 18.23 -35.01 11.78
C ALA A 179 17.22 -34.14 12.56
N ARG A 180 17.36 -32.80 12.52
CA ARG A 180 16.42 -31.88 13.16
C ARG A 180 15.07 -31.83 12.44
N GLU A 181 15.07 -31.89 11.11
CA GLU A 181 13.86 -31.92 10.30
C GLU A 181 13.11 -33.24 10.47
N GLU A 182 13.83 -34.36 10.52
CA GLU A 182 13.25 -35.68 10.85
C GLU A 182 12.68 -35.71 12.26
N HIS A 183 13.41 -35.19 13.26
CA HIS A 183 12.89 -35.05 14.61
C HIS A 183 11.60 -34.19 14.62
N LYS A 184 11.59 -33.04 13.95
CA LYS A 184 10.39 -32.19 13.83
C LYS A 184 9.22 -32.89 13.14
N ARG A 185 9.49 -33.74 12.14
CA ARG A 185 8.48 -34.53 11.43
C ARG A 185 7.94 -35.67 12.30
N LEU A 186 8.79 -36.30 13.11
CA LEU A 186 8.45 -37.38 14.02
C LEU A 186 7.72 -36.92 15.28
N VAL A 187 7.88 -35.64 15.67
CA VAL A 187 7.04 -34.98 16.67
C VAL A 187 5.60 -34.91 16.13
N LYS A 188 4.84 -35.98 16.34
CA LYS A 188 3.40 -36.04 16.11
C LYS A 188 2.70 -35.24 17.19
N GLY A 189 2.32 -34.03 16.83
CA GLY A 189 1.52 -33.15 17.67
C GLY A 189 1.67 -31.73 17.15
N GLY A 190 0.60 -31.17 16.59
CA GLY A 190 0.49 -29.72 16.53
C GLY A 190 0.58 -29.13 17.96
N PRO A 191 0.66 -27.81 18.12
CA PRO A 191 0.54 -27.19 19.43
C PRO A 191 -0.65 -27.79 20.18
N PHE A 192 -0.46 -28.12 21.46
CA PHE A 192 -1.46 -28.78 22.30
C PHE A 192 -2.79 -28.03 22.16
N LYS A 193 -3.74 -28.63 21.44
CA LYS A 193 -5.10 -28.10 21.33
C LYS A 193 -5.78 -28.43 22.64
N ILE A 194 -5.71 -27.50 23.58
CA ILE A 194 -6.58 -27.47 24.75
C ILE A 194 -8.02 -27.46 24.23
N ASN A 195 -8.79 -28.50 24.52
CA ASN A 195 -10.24 -28.55 24.28
C ASN A 195 -11.03 -27.62 25.22
N LEU A 196 -10.37 -26.63 25.83
CA LEU A 196 -11.03 -25.48 26.45
C LEU A 196 -11.16 -24.40 25.39
N TYR A 197 -12.13 -24.58 24.49
CA TYR A 197 -12.65 -23.46 23.73
C TYR A 197 -13.47 -22.59 24.70
N PRO A 198 -13.39 -21.25 24.69
CA PRO A 198 -14.37 -20.43 25.38
C PRO A 198 -15.70 -20.64 24.65
N GLN A 199 -16.47 -21.63 25.09
CA GLN A 199 -17.83 -21.80 24.64
C GLN A 199 -18.62 -20.72 25.37
N ASP A 200 -18.98 -19.65 24.65
CA ASP A 200 -19.94 -18.69 25.16
C ASP A 200 -21.19 -19.46 25.59
N TYR A 201 -21.79 -19.07 26.71
CA TYR A 201 -22.87 -19.77 27.42
C TYR A 201 -24.19 -19.93 26.62
N PHE A 202 -24.18 -19.72 25.30
CA PHE A 202 -25.33 -19.77 24.40
C PHE A 202 -25.16 -20.85 23.33
N ASP A 203 -26.28 -21.46 22.95
CA ASP A 203 -26.31 -22.48 21.89
C ASP A 203 -25.71 -21.95 20.58
N VAL A 204 -25.01 -22.84 19.86
CA VAL A 204 -24.37 -22.53 18.57
C VAL A 204 -25.46 -22.13 17.57
N ASN A 205 -25.34 -20.93 16.99
CA ASN A 205 -26.27 -20.45 15.97
C ASN A 205 -26.35 -21.45 14.80
N PRO A 206 -27.51 -22.10 14.54
CA PRO A 206 -27.63 -23.13 13.50
C PRO A 206 -27.43 -22.61 12.08
N TYR A 207 -27.41 -21.28 11.89
CA TYR A 207 -27.22 -20.63 10.61
C TYR A 207 -25.77 -20.13 10.38
N PHE A 208 -24.88 -20.25 11.37
CA PHE A 208 -23.49 -19.78 11.25
C PHE A 208 -22.51 -20.94 11.47
N ASN A 209 -21.69 -21.24 10.46
CA ASN A 209 -20.65 -22.26 10.55
C ASN A 209 -19.27 -21.58 10.48
N ASP A 210 -18.52 -21.60 11.59
CA ASP A 210 -17.14 -21.09 11.68
C ASP A 210 -16.10 -21.98 10.96
N LYS A 211 -16.56 -22.97 10.19
CA LYS A 211 -15.68 -23.81 9.39
C LYS A 211 -15.12 -22.93 8.27
N PRO A 212 -13.78 -22.79 8.15
CA PRO A 212 -13.20 -22.04 7.06
C PRO A 212 -13.66 -22.65 5.73
N LEU A 213 -14.08 -21.79 4.80
CA LEU A 213 -14.50 -22.23 3.48
C LEU A 213 -13.38 -23.06 2.82
N PRO A 214 -13.72 -24.11 2.07
CA PRO A 214 -12.73 -24.84 1.30
C PRO A 214 -11.99 -23.86 0.36
N PRO A 215 -10.67 -24.02 0.18
CA PRO A 215 -9.89 -23.13 -0.66
C PRO A 215 -10.48 -23.09 -2.07
N VAL A 216 -10.67 -21.87 -2.59
CA VAL A 216 -11.21 -21.64 -3.93
C VAL A 216 -10.34 -22.38 -4.96
N LYS A 217 -10.95 -23.29 -5.73
CA LYS A 217 -10.25 -24.00 -6.81
C LYS A 217 -9.78 -22.96 -7.82
N LYS A 218 -8.46 -22.79 -7.94
CA LYS A 218 -7.88 -21.89 -8.94
C LYS A 218 -8.21 -22.43 -10.34
N PRO A 219 -8.65 -21.59 -11.28
CA PRO A 219 -8.77 -22.01 -12.67
C PRO A 219 -7.41 -22.47 -13.19
N PRO A 220 -7.37 -23.43 -14.14
CA PRO A 220 -6.12 -23.87 -14.75
C PRO A 220 -5.39 -22.67 -15.37
N PRO A 221 -4.05 -22.65 -15.32
CA PRO A 221 -3.28 -21.56 -15.93
C PRO A 221 -3.58 -21.48 -17.42
N GLU A 222 -3.92 -20.27 -17.90
CA GLU A 222 -4.13 -20.01 -19.31
C GLU A 222 -2.84 -20.33 -20.08
N LYS A 223 -2.97 -21.06 -21.19
CA LYS A 223 -1.83 -21.40 -22.04
C LYS A 223 -1.27 -20.09 -22.62
N PRO A 224 0.05 -19.84 -22.54
CA PRO A 224 0.62 -18.64 -23.15
C PRO A 224 0.38 -18.68 -24.66
N ILE A 225 -0.31 -17.67 -25.17
CA ILE A 225 -0.51 -17.47 -26.60
C ILE A 225 0.87 -17.13 -27.17
N ALA A 226 1.41 -17.99 -28.04
CA ALA A 226 2.69 -17.73 -28.68
C ALA A 226 2.58 -16.44 -29.51
N PRO A 227 3.52 -15.49 -29.38
CA PRO A 227 3.52 -14.31 -30.23
C PRO A 227 3.68 -14.73 -31.70
N PRO A 228 3.00 -14.05 -32.65
CA PRO A 228 3.16 -14.34 -34.07
C PRO A 228 4.62 -14.15 -34.50
N PHE A 229 5.05 -14.97 -35.46
CA PHE A 229 6.41 -14.94 -36.01
C PHE A 229 6.73 -13.55 -36.60
N ILE A 230 7.78 -12.90 -36.09
CA ILE A 230 8.32 -11.65 -36.63
C ILE A 230 9.62 -11.98 -37.37
N PRO A 231 9.73 -11.77 -38.69
CA PRO A 231 10.96 -12.00 -39.42
C PRO A 231 12.06 -11.03 -38.99
N SER A 232 13.32 -11.46 -39.07
CA SER A 232 14.50 -10.70 -38.63
C SER A 232 14.74 -9.39 -39.36
N SER A 233 14.11 -9.20 -40.53
CA SER A 233 14.23 -8.01 -41.38
C SER A 233 12.85 -7.45 -41.75
N PRO A 234 12.23 -6.59 -40.93
CA PRO A 234 11.00 -5.91 -41.33
C PRO A 234 11.27 -5.05 -42.57
N ALA A 235 10.40 -5.15 -43.58
CA ALA A 235 10.55 -4.41 -44.83
C ALA A 235 10.68 -2.90 -44.58
N LYS A 236 11.57 -2.25 -45.34
CA LYS A 236 11.82 -0.80 -45.30
C LYS A 236 10.47 -0.07 -45.42
N LYS A 237 10.09 0.72 -44.41
CA LYS A 237 8.87 1.54 -44.47
C LYS A 237 9.00 2.47 -45.67
N VAL A 238 8.18 2.25 -46.69
CA VAL A 238 8.08 3.19 -47.83
C VAL A 238 7.52 4.49 -47.26
N SER A 239 8.34 5.55 -47.29
CA SER A 239 7.91 6.90 -46.92
C SER A 239 6.99 7.45 -48.02
N LEU A 240 5.78 6.92 -48.10
CA LEU A 240 4.69 7.52 -48.87
C LEU A 240 3.94 8.47 -47.93
N SER A 241 3.81 9.70 -48.41
CA SER A 241 3.11 10.85 -47.84
C SER A 241 1.64 10.54 -47.48
N TYR A 242 1.42 9.86 -46.38
CA TYR A 242 0.10 9.55 -45.83
C TYR A 242 -0.42 10.65 -44.89
N SER A 243 -0.38 11.91 -45.33
CA SER A 243 -1.10 13.00 -44.65
C SER A 243 -2.42 13.37 -45.31
N TYR A 244 -2.71 12.88 -46.53
CA TYR A 244 -3.90 13.32 -47.28
C TYR A 244 -5.09 12.33 -47.25
N TRP A 245 -4.87 11.04 -46.95
CA TRP A 245 -5.94 10.04 -46.94
C TRP A 245 -6.65 9.88 -45.58
N LYS A 246 -5.99 10.24 -44.48
CA LYS A 246 -6.57 10.11 -43.13
C LYS A 246 -7.63 11.17 -42.82
N GLN A 247 -7.60 12.33 -43.49
CA GLN A 247 -8.65 13.35 -43.39
C GLN A 247 -9.93 12.96 -44.16
N ARG A 248 -9.81 12.23 -45.27
CA ARG A 248 -10.98 11.90 -46.12
C ARG A 248 -11.82 10.75 -45.56
N MET A 249 -11.21 9.75 -44.92
CA MET A 249 -11.95 8.66 -44.27
C MET A 249 -12.70 9.11 -43.00
N ASN A 250 -12.15 10.06 -42.23
CA ASN A 250 -12.85 10.56 -41.03
C ASN A 250 -14.10 11.38 -41.37
N ILE A 251 -14.13 12.06 -42.51
CA ILE A 251 -15.32 12.82 -42.96
C ILE A 251 -16.44 11.86 -43.38
N GLN A 252 -16.12 10.71 -43.98
CA GLN A 252 -17.13 9.74 -44.43
C GLN A 252 -17.77 8.97 -43.26
N ILE A 253 -17.01 8.69 -42.19
CA ILE A 253 -17.54 8.00 -41.00
C ILE A 253 -18.46 8.91 -40.17
N PHE A 254 -18.19 10.22 -40.14
CA PHE A 254 -19.05 11.16 -39.42
C PHE A 254 -20.40 11.38 -40.12
N LEU A 255 -20.43 11.39 -41.46
CA LEU A 255 -21.69 11.56 -42.20
C LEU A 255 -22.65 10.37 -42.07
N VAL A 256 -22.13 9.15 -41.95
CA VAL A 256 -22.96 7.94 -41.80
C VAL A 256 -23.56 7.83 -40.39
N LYS A 257 -22.88 8.34 -39.35
CA LYS A 257 -23.39 8.30 -37.97
C LYS A 257 -24.46 9.36 -37.68
N SER A 258 -24.46 10.49 -38.40
CA SER A 258 -25.50 11.52 -38.20
C SER A 258 -26.86 11.17 -38.83
N PHE A 259 -26.90 10.28 -39.82
CA PHE A 259 -28.17 9.83 -40.43
C PHE A 259 -28.87 8.70 -39.69
N ALA A 260 -28.23 8.09 -38.68
CA ALA A 260 -28.81 6.96 -37.93
C ALA A 260 -29.45 7.35 -36.59
N CYS A 261 -29.53 8.65 -36.26
CA CYS A 261 -30.06 9.14 -34.97
C CYS A 261 -31.21 10.16 -35.13
N SER A 262 -31.95 10.07 -36.24
CA SER A 262 -33.18 10.82 -36.46
C SER A 262 -34.26 9.92 -37.06
N THR A 263 -34.73 8.97 -36.25
CA THR A 263 -36.06 8.33 -36.31
C THR A 263 -36.47 8.00 -34.89
#